data_AF-A0A836MNG5-F1
#
_entry.id   AF-A0A836MNG5-F1
#
_cell.length_a   1.000
_cell.length_b   1.000
_cell.length_c   1.000
_cell.angle_alpha   90.00
_cell.angle_beta   90.00
_cell.angle_gamma   90.00
#
_symmetry.space_group_name_H-M   'P 1'
#
loop_
_entity.id
_entity.type
_entity.pdbx_description
1 polymer ?
#
loop_
_entity_poly.entity_id
_entity_poly.type
_entity_poly.pdbx_seq_one_letter_code
_entity_poly.pdbx_strand_id
1 'polypeptide(L)' 'MKTKLIIAAIAAFFIAGCDYSEETKRNIVKQTTEDTIETQVVLHDGREITCLVYRGYRAGGLSCDWHNTQQPK' A
#
# COMPACT_ATOMS: atom_id res chain seq x y z
N MET A 1 7.34 -31.06 -25.38
CA MET A 1 6.01 -31.27 -24.75
C MET A 1 5.99 -30.82 -23.29
N LYS A 2 6.95 -31.25 -22.45
CA LYS A 2 7.05 -30.85 -21.02
C LYS A 2 7.08 -29.34 -20.79
N THR A 3 7.82 -28.60 -21.60
CA THR A 3 7.90 -27.12 -21.54
C THR A 3 6.59 -26.42 -21.85
N LYS A 4 5.79 -26.94 -22.78
CA LYS A 4 4.46 -26.36 -23.10
C LYS A 4 3.45 -26.60 -21.97
N LEU A 5 3.53 -27.76 -21.31
CA LEU A 5 2.74 -28.10 -20.13
C LEU A 5 3.08 -27.22 -18.93
N ILE A 6 4.36 -26.91 -18.71
CA ILE A 6 4.81 -26.02 -17.63
C ILE A 6 4.27 -24.59 -17.83
N ILE A 7 4.36 -24.06 -19.05
CA ILE A 7 3.87 -22.70 -19.36
C ILE A 7 2.35 -22.61 -19.15
N ALA A 8 1.59 -23.62 -19.57
CA ALA A 8 0.14 -23.65 -19.38
C ALA A 8 -0.26 -23.73 -17.90
N ALA A 9 0.46 -24.50 -17.08
CA ALA A 9 0.21 -24.62 -15.65
C ALA A 9 0.46 -23.29 -14.91
N ILE A 10 1.53 -22.57 -15.27
CA ILE A 10 1.86 -21.27 -14.69
C ILE A 10 0.77 -20.23 -15.04
N ALA A 11 0.35 -20.17 -16.32
CA ALA A 11 -0.68 -19.23 -16.76
C ALA A 11 -2.04 -19.49 -16.08
N ALA A 12 -2.42 -20.75 -15.88
CA ALA A 12 -3.64 -21.11 -15.15
C ALA A 12 -3.58 -20.71 -13.67
N PHE A 13 -2.40 -20.80 -13.05
CA PHE A 13 -2.18 -20.40 -11.66
C PHE A 13 -2.43 -18.89 -11.43
N PHE A 14 -2.01 -18.05 -12.39
CA PHE A 14 -2.25 -16.60 -12.36
C PHE A 14 -3.73 -16.23 -12.57
N ILE A 15 -4.47 -16.98 -13.40
CA ILE A 15 -5.89 -16.69 -13.67
C ILE A 15 -6.79 -17.12 -12.49
N ALA A 16 -6.44 -18.20 -11.78
CA ALA A 16 -7.18 -18.69 -10.62
C ALA A 16 -6.96 -17.88 -9.33
N GLY A 17 -6.04 -16.90 -9.33
CA GLY A 17 -5.68 -16.14 -8.13
C GLY A 17 -4.97 -16.99 -7.07
N CYS A 18 -4.36 -18.12 -7.46
CA CYS A 18 -3.64 -18.99 -6.55
C CYS A 18 -2.32 -18.32 -6.11
N ASP A 19 -2.45 -17.64 -4.98
CA ASP A 19 -1.48 -17.05 -4.08
C ASP A 19 -0.24 -16.40 -4.69
N TYR A 20 -0.29 -15.07 -4.69
CA TYR A 20 0.88 -14.21 -4.81
C TYR A 20 1.90 -14.64 -3.75
N SER A 21 3.10 -15.08 -4.15
CA SER A 21 4.14 -15.59 -3.25
C SER A 21 4.28 -14.71 -2.00
N GLU A 22 4.34 -15.33 -0.82
CA GLU A 22 4.57 -14.67 0.47
C GLU A 22 5.81 -13.75 0.45
N GLU A 23 6.82 -14.09 -0.34
CA GLU A 23 7.99 -13.24 -0.55
C GLU A 23 7.63 -11.94 -1.27
N THR A 24 6.81 -12.02 -2.32
CA THR A 24 6.37 -10.86 -3.07
C THR A 24 5.43 -9.99 -2.23
N LYS A 25 4.54 -10.58 -1.41
CA LYS A 25 3.75 -9.82 -0.42
C LYS A 25 4.65 -9.09 0.57
N ARG A 26 5.64 -9.77 1.16
CA ARG A 26 6.60 -9.15 2.10
C ARG A 26 7.38 -8.01 1.45
N ASN A 27 7.79 -8.17 0.19
CA ASN A 27 8.53 -7.13 -0.52
C ASN A 27 7.65 -5.91 -0.81
N ILE A 28 6.39 -6.10 -1.22
CA ILE A 28 5.42 -4.99 -1.40
C ILE A 28 5.17 -4.27 -0.08
N VAL A 29 4.95 -5.03 1.01
CA VAL A 29 4.73 -4.43 2.34
C VAL A 29 5.95 -3.63 2.78
N LYS A 30 7.16 -4.19 2.66
CA LYS A 30 8.42 -3.48 2.98
C LYS A 30 8.56 -2.20 2.16
N GLN A 31 8.39 -2.27 0.85
CA GLN A 31 8.49 -1.11 -0.03
C GLN A 31 7.44 -0.04 0.32
N THR A 32 6.22 -0.46 0.63
CA THR A 32 5.16 0.46 1.06
C THR A 32 5.53 1.15 2.37
N THR A 33 6.14 0.44 3.34
CA THR A 33 6.62 1.02 4.59
C THR A 33 7.77 2.01 4.37
N GLU A 34 8.68 1.76 3.43
CA GLU A 34 9.78 2.69 3.11
C GLU A 34 9.28 3.97 2.42
N ASP A 35 8.28 3.84 1.53
CA ASP A 35 7.71 4.96 0.78
C ASP A 35 6.61 5.70 1.55
N THR A 36 6.21 5.24 2.74
CA THR A 36 5.13 5.84 3.54
C THR A 36 5.66 6.46 4.82
N ILE A 37 5.33 7.73 5.04
CA ILE A 37 5.77 8.49 6.22
C ILE A 37 4.55 8.99 6.99
N GLU A 38 4.52 8.75 8.30
CA GLU A 38 3.54 9.36 9.19
C GLU A 38 3.87 10.85 9.42
N THR A 39 2.86 11.69 9.35
CA THR A 39 2.97 13.14 9.55
C THR A 39 1.73 13.68 10.26
N GLN A 40 1.85 14.89 10.80
CA GLN A 40 0.71 15.62 11.35
C GLN A 40 0.45 16.86 10.51
N VAL A 41 -0.81 17.06 10.12
CA VAL A 41 -1.29 18.24 9.41
C VAL A 41 -2.11 19.08 10.37
N VAL A 42 -1.75 20.36 10.50
CA VAL A 42 -2.52 21.35 11.25
C VAL A 42 -3.47 22.04 10.28
N LEU A 43 -4.78 21.90 10.50
CA LEU A 43 -5.81 22.57 9.70
C LEU A 43 -5.97 24.03 10.10
N HIS A 44 -6.60 24.82 9.24
CA HIS A 44 -6.93 26.23 9.51
C HIS A 44 -7.86 26.43 10.72
N ASP A 45 -8.65 25.41 11.08
CA ASP A 45 -9.53 25.41 12.25
C ASP A 45 -8.80 24.98 13.55
N GLY A 46 -7.49 24.74 13.48
CA GLY A 46 -6.65 24.37 14.62
C GLY A 46 -6.63 22.88 14.94
N ARG A 47 -7.34 22.03 14.20
CA ARG A 47 -7.26 20.57 14.39
C ARG A 47 -5.91 20.03 13.92
N GLU A 48 -5.34 19.13 14.71
CA GLU A 48 -4.18 18.31 14.34
C GLU A 48 -4.66 16.94 13.84
N ILE A 49 -4.20 16.53 12.66
CA ILE A 49 -4.64 15.31 11.99
C ILE A 49 -3.43 14.45 11.63
N THR A 50 -3.41 13.20 12.11
CA THR A 50 -2.42 12.22 11.70
C THR A 50 -2.71 11.75 10.28
N CYS A 51 -1.70 11.82 9.41
CA CYS A 51 -1.78 11.40 8.02
C CYS A 51 -0.59 10.53 7.65
N LEU A 52 -0.80 9.65 6.67
CA LEU A 52 0.23 8.92 5.98
C LEU A 52 0.48 9.58 4.62
N VAL A 53 1.73 9.92 4.35
CA VAL A 53 2.19 10.43 3.05
C VAL A 53 2.90 9.32 2.33
N TYR A 54 2.36 8.92 1.18
CA TYR A 54 3.04 8.02 0.25
C TYR A 54 3.88 8.83 -0.74
N ARG A 55 5.19 8.55 -0.80
CA ARG A 55 6.17 9.16 -1.71
C ARG A 55 6.69 8.14 -2.72
N GLY A 56 5.79 7.56 -3.52
CA GLY A 56 6.18 6.68 -4.61
C GLY A 56 6.81 7.42 -5.79
N TYR A 57 7.64 6.72 -6.57
CA TYR A 57 8.50 7.23 -7.66
C TYR A 57 7.80 8.01 -8.80
N ARG A 58 6.45 8.06 -8.86
CA ARG A 58 5.70 8.73 -9.95
C ARG A 58 4.38 9.40 -9.55
N ALA A 59 3.87 9.15 -8.35
CA ALA A 59 2.66 9.75 -7.84
C ALA A 59 2.72 9.74 -6.31
N GLY A 60 2.45 10.90 -5.71
CA GLY A 60 2.27 11.02 -4.27
C GLY A 60 0.82 10.81 -3.87
N GLY A 61 0.59 10.45 -2.61
CA GLY A 61 -0.74 10.36 -2.03
C GLY A 61 -0.73 10.77 -0.56
N LEU A 62 -1.87 11.25 -0.08
CA LEU A 62 -2.07 11.62 1.32
C LEU A 62 -3.37 10.99 1.81
N SER A 63 -3.28 10.22 2.88
CA SER A 63 -4.43 9.61 3.57
C SER A 63 -4.40 10.04 5.03
N CYS A 64 -5.54 10.46 5.59
CA CYS A 64 -5.62 11.02 6.94
C CYS A 64 -6.66 10.31 7.79
N ASP A 65 -6.36 10.14 9.07
CA ASP A 65 -7.32 9.63 10.05
C ASP A 65 -8.17 10.77 10.59
N TRP A 66 -9.42 10.85 10.12
CA TRP A 66 -10.40 11.83 10.57
C TRP A 66 -11.13 11.41 11.85
N HIS A 67 -11.13 10.12 12.17
CA HIS A 67 -11.88 9.58 13.30
C HIS A 67 -11.22 9.95 14.64
N ASN A 68 -9.89 10.00 14.67
CA ASN A 68 -9.13 10.31 15.87
C ASN A 68 -8.77 11.80 16.02
N THR A 69 -9.43 12.69 15.28
CA THR A 69 -9.18 14.13 15.36
C THR A 69 -9.86 14.71 16.60
N GLN A 70 -9.09 15.31 17.51
CA GLN A 70 -9.65 16.02 18.65
C GLN A 70 -10.47 17.20 18.12
N GLN A 71 -11.73 17.31 18.54
CA GLN A 71 -12.57 18.44 18.14
C GLN A 71 -12.06 19.72 18.83
N PRO A 72 -12.04 20.86 18.11
CA PRO A 72 -11.69 22.13 18.72
C PRO A 72 -12.68 22.46 19.84
N LYS A 73 -12.15 22.96 20.96
CA LYS A 73 -12.94 23.40 22.12
C LYS A 73 -13.67 24.71 21.86
#